data_AF-A0A920U1G7-F1
#
_entry.id   AF-A0A920U1G7-F1
#
_cell.length_a   1.000
_cell.length_b   1.000
_cell.length_c   1.000
_cell.angle_alpha   90.00
_cell.angle_beta   90.00
_cell.angle_gamma   90.00
#
_symmetry.space_group_name_H-M   'P 1'
#
loop_
_entity.id
_entity.type
_entity.pdbx_description
1 polymer ?
#
loop_
_entity_poly.entity_id
_entity_poly.type
_entity_poly.pdbx_seq_one_letter_code
_entity_poly.pdbx_strand_id
1 'polypeptide(L)' 'MPQKPGATVLAHRLTDKGTVRAEFTVTRLDDDFFYLIGTPRGERHDFDVLEKALPEDGSVSLRNATLNGAALL' A
#
# COMPACT_ATOMS: atom_id res chain seq x y z
N MET A 1 6.85 -5.87 7.07
CA MET A 1 5.86 -6.41 6.11
C MET A 1 5.26 -7.71 6.64
N PRO A 2 3.98 -8.02 6.36
CA PRO A 2 3.36 -9.28 6.79
C PRO A 2 4.08 -10.47 6.16
N GLN A 3 4.45 -11.47 6.97
CA GLN A 3 5.34 -12.56 6.54
C GLN A 3 4.62 -13.77 5.93
N LYS A 4 3.32 -13.94 6.17
CA LYS A 4 2.55 -15.10 5.73
C LYS A 4 1.21 -14.66 5.13
N PRO A 5 0.65 -15.38 4.15
CA PRO A 5 -0.72 -15.16 3.70
C PRO A 5 -1.70 -15.15 4.89
N GLY A 6 -2.67 -14.24 4.86
CA GLY A 6 -3.62 -13.93 5.93
C GLY A 6 -3.08 -13.04 7.06
N ALA A 7 -1.77 -12.76 7.12
CA ALA A 7 -1.22 -11.88 8.15
C ALA A 7 -1.45 -10.40 7.81
N THR A 8 -1.77 -9.63 8.86
CA THR A 8 -1.98 -8.18 8.78
C THR A 8 -1.03 -7.46 9.73
N VAL A 9 -0.45 -6.35 9.28
CA VAL A 9 0.41 -5.48 10.10
C VAL A 9 0.10 -4.01 9.83
N LEU A 10 0.40 -3.15 10.80
CA LEU A 10 0.46 -1.72 10.59
C LEU A 10 1.85 -1.35 10.07
N ALA A 11 1.93 -0.64 8.95
CA ALA A 11 3.17 -0.22 8.32
C ALA A 11 3.17 1.29 8.09
N HIS A 12 4.36 1.88 8.17
CA HIS A 12 4.56 3.31 7.97
C HIS A 12 5.44 3.54 6.76
N ARG A 13 5.00 4.43 5.87
CA ARG A 13 5.87 4.99 4.83
C ARG A 13 6.61 6.18 5.42
N LEU A 14 7.93 6.14 5.37
CA LEU A 14 8.77 7.22 5.87
C LEU A 14 9.17 8.16 4.74
N THR A 15 9.44 9.41 5.10
CA THR A 15 10.22 10.35 4.28
C THR A 15 11.71 10.01 4.34
N ASP A 16 12.51 10.57 3.43
CA ASP A 16 13.97 10.42 3.46
C ASP A 16 14.63 10.90 4.76
N LYS A 17 13.93 11.78 5.51
CA LYS A 17 14.36 12.27 6.83
C LYS A 17 13.91 11.38 8.00
N GLY A 18 13.24 10.26 7.72
CA GLY A 18 12.78 9.31 8.73
C GLY A 18 11.45 9.66 9.41
N THR A 19 10.78 10.75 9.03
CA THR A 19 9.44 11.08 9.55
C THR A 19 8.36 10.27 8.86
N VAL A 20 7.31 9.88 9.59
CA VAL A 20 6.13 9.20 9.04
C VAL A 20 5.40 10.12 8.06
N ARG A 21 5.24 9.65 6.83
CA ARG A 21 4.51 10.35 5.76
C ARG A 21 3.10 9.79 5.57
N ALA A 22 2.95 8.47 5.67
CA ALA A 22 1.68 7.76 5.55
C ALA A 22 1.71 6.50 6.41
N GLU A 23 0.53 6.00 6.74
CA GLU A 23 0.31 4.78 7.51
C GLU A 23 -0.66 3.89 6.72
N PHE A 24 -0.36 2.59 6.67
CA PHE A 24 -1.18 1.59 5.99
C PHE A 24 -1.38 0.39 6.89
N THR A 25 -2.61 -0.11 6.93
CA THR A 25 -2.87 -1.48 7.36
C THR A 25 -2.62 -2.38 6.15
N VAL A 26 -1.61 -3.25 6.23
CA VAL A 26 -1.16 -4.10 5.13
C VAL A 26 -1.50 -5.55 5.43
N THR A 27 -2.29 -6.17 4.58
CA THR A 27 -2.61 -7.60 4.63
C THR A 27 -1.95 -8.31 3.46
N ARG A 28 -1.25 -9.42 3.72
CA ARG A 28 -0.79 -10.34 2.66
C ARG A 28 -1.94 -11.30 2.35
N LEU A 29 -2.55 -11.18 1.18
CA LEU A 29 -3.66 -12.02 0.76
C LEU A 29 -3.18 -13.34 0.13
N ASP A 30 -2.06 -13.30 -0.57
CA ASP A 30 -1.37 -14.46 -1.14
C ASP A 30 0.14 -14.18 -1.20
N ASP A 31 0.94 -15.09 -1.78
CA ASP A 31 2.39 -14.97 -1.77
C ASP A 31 2.88 -13.64 -2.36
N ASP A 32 2.30 -13.20 -3.48
CA ASP A 32 2.65 -11.95 -4.17
C ASP A 32 1.47 -10.96 -4.25
N PHE A 33 0.46 -11.14 -3.40
CA PHE A 33 -0.74 -10.31 -3.42
C PHE A 33 -0.97 -9.63 -2.07
N PHE A 34 -1.01 -8.30 -2.09
CA PHE A 34 -1.12 -7.48 -0.90
C PHE A 34 -2.33 -6.55 -0.98
N TYR A 35 -2.88 -6.24 0.19
CA TYR A 35 -4.00 -5.34 0.36
C TYR A 35 -3.65 -4.24 1.35
N LEU A 36 -3.70 -2.99 0.89
CA LEU A 36 -3.28 -1.82 1.66
C LEU A 36 -4.48 -0.91 1.94
N ILE A 37 -4.81 -0.72 3.21
CA ILE A 37 -5.82 0.23 3.65
C ILE A 37 -5.13 1.45 4.24
N GLY A 38 -5.30 2.61 3.61
CA GLY A 38 -4.81 3.90 4.06
C GLY A 38 -5.91 4.83 4.58
N THR A 39 -5.55 6.08 4.84
CA THR A 39 -6.52 7.12 5.25
C THR A 39 -7.34 7.60 4.04
N PRO A 40 -8.67 7.78 4.18
CA PRO A 40 -9.52 8.25 3.08
C PRO A 40 -9.10 9.62 2.51
N ARG A 41 -8.53 10.50 3.36
CA ARG A 41 -8.04 11.82 2.91
C ARG A 41 -6.74 11.74 2.12
N GLY A 42 -5.93 10.72 2.38
CA GLY A 42 -4.63 10.52 1.74
C GLY A 42 -4.70 9.73 0.45
N GLU A 43 -5.83 9.07 0.15
CA GLU A 43 -6.00 8.11 -0.95
C GLU A 43 -5.26 8.50 -2.23
N ARG A 44 -5.59 9.66 -2.84
CA ARG A 44 -4.96 10.10 -4.09
C ARG A 44 -3.46 10.35 -3.93
N HIS A 45 -3.07 10.99 -2.83
CA HIS A 45 -1.67 11.29 -2.57
C HIS A 45 -0.84 10.02 -2.40
N ASP A 46 -1.36 9.07 -1.63
CA ASP A 46 -0.72 7.80 -1.32
C ASP A 46 -0.67 6.90 -2.56
N PHE A 47 -1.73 6.89 -3.39
CA PHE A 47 -1.74 6.19 -4.68
C PHE A 47 -0.68 6.74 -5.64
N ASP A 48 -0.67 8.06 -5.90
CA ASP A 48 0.30 8.70 -6.80
C ASP A 48 1.75 8.42 -6.37
N VAL A 49 1.96 8.35 -5.05
CA VAL A 49 3.24 8.06 -4.44
C VAL A 49 3.68 6.61 -4.70
N LEU A 50 2.78 5.65 -4.53
CA LEU A 50 3.07 4.23 -4.71
C LEU A 50 3.26 3.92 -6.20
N GLU A 51 2.45 4.54 -7.06
CA GLU A 51 2.56 4.44 -8.51
C GLU A 51 3.93 4.90 -9.00
N LYS A 52 4.42 6.04 -8.49
CA LYS A 52 5.77 6.55 -8.81
C LYS A 52 6.91 5.69 -8.26
N ALA A 53 6.63 4.85 -7.28
CA ALA A 53 7.61 3.95 -6.68
C ALA A 53 7.61 2.55 -7.32
N LEU A 54 6.72 2.31 -8.31
CA LEU A 54 6.70 1.04 -9.03
C LEU A 54 8.01 0.81 -9.79
N PRO A 55 8.50 -0.42 -9.85
CA PRO A 55 9.66 -0.76 -10.67
C PRO A 55 9.34 -0.62 -12.16
N GLU A 56 10.31 -0.17 -12.94
CA GLU A 56 10.15 0.07 -14.39
C GLU A 56 9.99 -1.24 -15.20
N ASP A 57 10.32 -2.38 -14.61
CA ASP A 57 10.26 -3.70 -15.25
C ASP A 57 8.85 -4.31 -15.28
N GLY A 58 7.86 -3.65 -14.67
CA GLY A 58 6.47 -4.10 -14.64
C GLY A 58 6.23 -5.35 -13.78
N SER A 59 7.19 -5.74 -12.93
CA SER A 59 7.06 -6.88 -12.01
C SER A 59 5.99 -6.69 -10.94
N VAL A 60 5.58 -5.44 -10.70
CA VAL A 60 4.55 -5.08 -9.71
C VAL A 60 3.48 -4.25 -10.39
N SER A 61 2.21 -4.53 -10.07
CA SER A 61 1.06 -3.73 -10.49
C SER A 61 0.36 -3.14 -9.27
N LEU A 62 -0.15 -1.92 -9.42
CA LEU A 62 -0.90 -1.20 -8.39
C LEU A 62 -2.32 -0.97 -8.92
N ARG A 63 -3.35 -1.15 -8.09
CA ARG A 63 -4.74 -0.95 -8.50
C ARG A 63 -5.54 -0.24 -7.43
N ASN A 64 -6.12 0.92 -7.77
CA ASN A 64 -7.07 1.58 -6.89
C ASN A 64 -8.41 0.81 -6.85
N ALA A 65 -8.92 0.47 -5.68
CA ALA A 65 -10.28 -0.08 -5.54
C ALA A 65 -11.10 0.48 -4.39
N THR A 66 -10.79 1.71 -3.97
CA THR A 66 -11.56 2.43 -2.94
C THR A 66 -13.06 2.41 -3.21
N LEU A 67 -13.49 2.50 -4.48
CA LEU A 67 -14.90 2.51 -4.87
C LEU A 67 -15.60 1.14 -4.79
N ASN A 68 -14.87 0.04 -4.57
CA ASN A 68 -15.41 -1.31 -4.47
C ASN A 68 -15.60 -1.80 -3.02
N GLY A 69 -15.51 -0.89 -2.04
CA GLY A 69 -15.88 -1.16 -0.64
C GLY A 69 -14.73 -1.13 0.37
N ALA A 70 -13.48 -1.03 -0.07
CA ALA A 70 -12.32 -0.63 0.74
C ALA A 70 -11.12 -0.36 -0.20
N ALA A 71 -10.16 0.47 0.22
CA ALA A 71 -9.03 0.87 -0.62
C ALA A 71 -8.16 -0.35 -0.99
N LEU A 72 -8.07 -0.69 -2.28
CA LEU A 72 -6.88 -1.35 -2.84
C LEU A 72 -5.91 -0.22 -3.17
N LEU A 73 -4.71 -0.25 -2.61
CA LEU A 73 -3.51 0.32 -3.23
C LEU A 73 -2.63 -0.87 -3.59
#